data_AF-A0AA97E689-F1
#
_entry.id   AF-A0AA97E689-F1
#
_cell.length_a   1.000
_cell.length_b   1.000
_cell.length_c   1.000
_cell.angle_alpha   90.00
_cell.angle_beta   90.00
_cell.angle_gamma   90.00
#
_symmetry.space_group_name_H-M   'P 1'
#
loop_
_entity.id
_entity.type
_entity.pdbx_description
1 polymer ?
#
loop_
_entity_poly.entity_id
_entity_poly.type
_entity_poly.pdbx_seq_one_letter_code
_entity_poly.pdbx_strand_id
1 'polypeptide(L)' 'MTLSVECPTCKAPVTWDDSFPDRPFCSHRCRLIDLGAWASEEHVVPGEELEQDLYSGDLPQQ' A
#
# COMPACT_ATOMS: atom_id res chain seq x y z
N MET A 1 -2.78 27.33 0.29
CA MET A 1 -3.54 26.20 0.87
C MET A 1 -2.56 25.06 1.07
N THR A 2 -2.35 24.61 2.30
CA THR A 2 -1.48 23.47 2.62
C THR A 2 -2.32 22.20 2.54
N LEU A 3 -1.96 21.28 1.63
CA LEU A 3 -2.59 19.96 1.55
C LEU A 3 -2.15 19.14 2.77
N SER A 4 -3.09 18.54 3.50
CA SER A 4 -2.82 17.67 4.64
C SER A 4 -3.53 16.34 4.40
N VAL A 5 -2.84 15.23 4.70
CA VAL A 5 -3.35 13.86 4.56
C VAL A 5 -3.17 13.10 5.87
N GLU A 6 -3.89 11.99 6.05
CA GLU A 6 -3.73 11.12 7.21
C GLU A 6 -2.73 10.02 6.92
N CYS A 7 -1.80 9.76 7.85
CA CYS A 7 -0.89 8.63 7.79
C CYS A 7 -1.68 7.31 7.72
N PRO A 8 -1.50 6.46 6.69
CA PRO A 8 -2.26 5.22 6.55
C PRO A 8 -2.16 4.30 7.77
N THR A 9 -0.97 4.24 8.37
CA THR A 9 -0.61 3.33 9.47
C THR A 9 -1.15 3.76 10.84
N CYS A 10 -1.05 5.04 11.19
CA CYS A 10 -1.37 5.52 12.55
C CYS A 10 -2.32 6.71 12.61
N LYS A 11 -2.82 7.18 11.46
CA LYS A 11 -3.78 8.30 11.31
C LYS A 11 -3.28 9.66 11.80
N ALA A 12 -1.99 9.81 12.12
CA ALA A 12 -1.40 11.11 12.39
C ALA A 12 -1.49 12.03 11.15
N PRO A 13 -1.75 13.34 11.32
CA PRO A 13 -1.81 14.29 10.20
C PRO A 13 -0.41 14.52 9.61
N VAL A 14 -0.32 14.54 8.29
CA VAL A 14 0.91 14.78 7.52
C VAL A 14 0.67 15.93 6.55
N THR A 15 1.46 16.99 6.67
CA THR A 15 1.43 18.10 5.72
C THR A 15 2.17 17.70 4.45
N TRP A 16 1.61 18.02 3.29
CA TRP A 16 2.18 17.72 1.98
C TRP A 16 3.28 18.73 1.60
N ASP A 17 4.38 18.73 2.37
CA ASP A 17 5.58 19.54 2.14
C ASP A 17 6.88 18.79 2.49
N ASP A 18 8.03 19.36 2.11
CA ASP A 18 9.34 18.71 2.20
C ASP A 18 9.85 18.44 3.61
N SER A 19 9.15 18.93 4.64
CA SER A 19 9.39 18.58 6.04
C SER A 19 9.07 17.12 6.34
N PHE A 20 8.25 16.48 5.51
CA PHE A 20 7.85 15.06 5.65
C PHE A 20 8.35 14.23 4.45
N PRO A 21 9.59 13.71 4.47
CA PRO A 21 10.14 12.97 3.32
C PRO A 21 9.46 11.61 3.10
N ASP A 22 8.87 11.02 4.13
CA ASP A 22 8.18 9.71 4.06
C ASP A 22 6.68 9.82 3.73
N ARG A 23 6.20 10.97 3.23
CA ARG A 23 4.81 11.16 2.77
C ARG A 23 4.36 9.97 1.89
N PRO A 24 3.16 9.39 2.09
CA PRO A 24 2.06 9.85 2.95
C PRO A 24 2.19 9.44 4.43
N PHE A 25 3.29 8.80 4.84
CA PHE A 25 3.50 8.35 6.21
C PHE A 25 4.09 9.47 7.08
N CYS A 26 3.72 9.49 8.37
CA CYS A 26 4.27 10.48 9.31
C CYS A 26 5.73 10.22 9.70
N SER A 27 6.27 9.04 9.40
CA SER A 27 7.64 8.65 9.73
C SER A 27 8.08 7.40 8.95
N HIS A 28 9.40 7.21 8.85
CA HIS A 28 10.03 6.00 8.33
C HIS A 28 9.49 4.71 8.98
N ARG A 29 9.24 4.74 10.29
CA ARG A 29 8.66 3.60 11.01
C ARG A 29 7.29 3.21 10.46
N CYS A 30 6.41 4.17 10.22
CA CYS A 30 5.07 3.88 9.69
C CYS A 30 5.14 3.31 8.27
N ARG A 31 6.04 3.84 7.43
CA ARG A 31 6.32 3.30 6.09
C ARG A 31 6.75 1.84 6.12
N LEU A 32 7.63 1.47 7.07
CA LEU A 32 8.09 0.08 7.20
C LEU A 32 7.02 -0.86 7.75
N ILE A 33 6.16 -0.39 8.66
CA ILE A 33 5.04 -1.19 9.17
C ILE A 33 4.06 -1.50 8.04
N ASP A 34 3.70 -0.50 7.23
CA ASP A 34 2.83 -0.67 6.07
C ASP A 34 3.40 -1.69 5.08
N LEU A 35 4.69 -1.54 4.74
CA LEU A 35 5.40 -2.51 3.91
C LEU A 35 5.39 -3.93 4.50
N GLY A 36 5.55 -4.05 5.83
CA GLY A 36 5.46 -5.32 6.54
C GLY A 36 4.07 -5.95 6.44
N ALA A 37 3.00 -5.16 6.55
CA ALA A 37 1.63 -5.65 6.41
C ALA A 37 1.35 -6.19 5.00
N TRP A 38 1.90 -5.56 3.96
CA TRP A 38 1.87 -6.11 2.59
C TRP A 38 2.63 -7.42 2.46
N ALA A 39 3.84 -7.48 3.01
CA ALA A 39 4.67 -8.69 2.95
C ALA A 39 4.06 -9.87 3.73
N SER A 40 3.26 -9.58 4.77
CA SER A 40 2.56 -10.57 5.58
C SER A 40 1.14 -10.90 5.08
N GLU A 41 0.76 -10.42 3.89
CA GLU A 41 -0.58 -10.62 3.30
C GLU A 41 -1.75 -10.09 4.15
N GLU A 42 -1.49 -9.17 5.08
CA GLU A 42 -2.53 -8.47 5.85
C GLU A 42 -3.28 -7.45 4.97
N HIS A 43 -2.61 -6.96 3.92
CA HIS A 43 -3.20 -6.16 2.86
C HIS A 43 -3.40 -7.00 1.60
N VAL A 44 -4.65 -7.12 1.17
CA VAL A 44 -5.05 -7.90 0.00
C VAL A 44 -5.83 -7.01 -0.96
N VAL A 45 -5.45 -7.04 -2.23
CA VAL A 45 -6.25 -6.47 -3.31
C VAL A 45 -7.07 -7.60 -3.90
N PRO A 46 -8.41 -7.56 -3.82
CA PRO A 46 -9.25 -8.59 -4.42
C PRO A 46 -9.08 -8.57 -5.95
N GLY A 47 -8.74 -9.72 -6.54
CA GLY A 47 -8.67 -9.91 -7.98
C GLY A 47 -10.00 -10.39 -8.57
N GLU A 48 -10.22 -10.14 -9.86
CA GLU A 48 -11.31 -10.80 -10.59
C GLU A 48 -10.93 -12.26 -10.89
N GLU A 49 -11.90 -13.17 -10.80
CA GLU A 49 -11.71 -14.62 -10.91
C GLU A 49 -11.04 -15.02 -12.24
N LEU A 50 -11.34 -14.28 -13.32
CA LEU A 50 -10.83 -14.54 -14.67
C LEU A 50 -9.34 -14.24 -14.87
N GLU A 51 -8.75 -13.34 -14.07
CA GLU A 51 -7.35 -12.94 -14.25
C GLU A 51 -6.39 -13.90 -13.55
N GLN A 52 -6.82 -14.50 -12.42
CA GLN A 52 -5.98 -15.43 -11.66
C GLN A 52 -5.63 -16.68 -12.49
N ASP A 53 -6.59 -17.20 -13.26
CA ASP A 53 -6.39 -18.35 -14.14
C ASP A 53 -5.48 -18.04 -15.34
N LEU A 54 -5.53 -16.81 -15.86
CA LEU A 54 -4.70 -16.38 -17.01
C LEU A 54 -3.22 -16.29 -16.67
N TYR A 55 -2.90 -15.92 -15.42
CA TYR A 55 -1.52 -15.71 -14.97
C TYR A 55 -0.96 -16.87 -14.12
N SER A 56 -1.79 -17.80 -13.63
CA SER A 56 -1.34 -18.98 -12.86
C SER A 56 -0.68 -20.07 -13.71
N GLY A 57 -0.86 -20.03 -15.04
CA GLY A 57 -0.32 -21.04 -15.95
C GLY A 57 -1.10 -22.36 -15.94
N ASP A 58 -2.23 -22.45 -15.23
CA ASP A 58 -3.11 -23.62 -15.18
C ASP A 58 -4.05 -23.73 -16.40
N LEU A 59 -3.90 -22.86 -17.40
CA LEU A 59 -4.62 -22.98 -18.66
C LEU A 59 -3.97 -24.01 -19.58
N PRO A 60 -4.73 -24.96 -20.17
CA PRO A 60 -4.20 -25.79 -21.22
C PRO A 60 -3.78 -24.92 -22.40
N GLN A 61 -2.51 -25.05 -22.80
CA GLN A 61 -2.00 -24.48 -24.05
C GLN A 61 -2.79 -25.12 -25.19
N GLN A 62 -3.54 -24.29 -25.92
CA GLN A 62 -4.37 -24.70 -27.04
C GLN A 62 -3.55 -25.30 -28.18
#